data_AF-A0A533UQD4-F1
#
_entry.id   AF-A0A533UQD4-F1
#
_cell.length_a   1.000
_cell.length_b   1.000
_cell.length_c   1.000
_cell.angle_alpha   90.00
_cell.angle_beta   90.00
_cell.angle_gamma   90.00
#
_symmetry.space_group_name_H-M   'P 1'
#
loop_
_entity.id
_entity.type
_entity.pdbx_description
1 polymer ?
#
loop_
_entity_poly.entity_id
_entity_poly.type
_entity_poly.pdbx_seq_one_letter_code
_entity_poly.pdbx_strand_id
1 'polypeptide(L)'
;MPARERGEFIDTIQGWFLPKSRFWALISVLSIFSLIILQIIFSIATEINPNARQGIDFLVIPLLALFVFSIFWRGSIPTFLSLAGSLVTYTGMYYIQAKYSGLQNLPPTIANRLGYGIIAESHFHIDSYAQLYFLSGIFFLTLCLVIALKPSFFRAKGVKYSPYPVWDSDNAKIISGKNFSPLIPVSSLLSFAEQHIATTYRYIILMIYGGIYFVSPDDWVPQGSNIIRDKENGSLMGIPKVPDGFNIW
;
A
#
# COMPACT_ATOMS: atom_id res chain seq x y z
N MET A 1 26.13 8.02 5.76
CA MET A 1 25.07 8.96 6.16
C MET A 1 24.57 8.61 7.55
N PRO A 2 24.70 9.53 8.52
CA PRO A 2 24.07 9.44 9.83
C PRO A 2 22.53 9.37 9.70
N ALA A 3 21.86 8.76 10.68
CA ALA A 3 20.41 8.54 10.64
C ALA A 3 19.59 9.84 10.52
N ARG A 4 20.11 10.95 11.05
CA ARG A 4 19.44 12.26 11.03
C ARG A 4 19.38 12.88 9.63
N GLU A 5 20.48 12.81 8.88
CA GLU A 5 20.55 13.28 7.49
C GLU A 5 19.65 12.46 6.55
N ARG A 6 19.43 11.17 6.85
CA ARG A 6 18.51 10.32 6.08
C ARG A 6 17.05 10.73 6.25
N GLY A 7 16.66 11.09 7.48
CA GLY A 7 15.30 11.55 7.77
C GLY A 7 14.98 12.86 7.04
N GLU A 8 15.86 13.86 7.17
CA GLU A 8 15.69 15.16 6.51
C GLU A 8 15.65 15.05 4.98
N PHE A 9 16.43 14.14 4.39
CA PHE A 9 16.39 13.86 2.95
C PHE A 9 15.04 13.26 2.52
N ILE A 10 14.53 12.27 3.27
CA ILE A 10 13.24 11.63 2.99
C ILE A 10 12.10 12.65 3.11
N ASP A 11 12.11 13.48 4.15
CA ASP A 11 11.09 14.51 4.36
C ASP A 11 11.11 15.57 3.25
N THR A 12 12.30 15.97 2.80
CA THR A 12 12.46 16.91 1.68
C THR A 12 11.86 16.34 0.40
N ILE A 13 12.12 15.06 0.10
CA ILE A 13 11.56 14.43 -1.09
C ILE A 13 10.05 14.27 -0.96
N GLN A 14 9.55 13.78 0.18
CA GLN A 14 8.11 13.64 0.41
C GLN A 14 7.39 14.99 0.28
N GLY A 15 7.98 16.06 0.80
CA GLY A 15 7.49 17.43 0.66
C GLY A 15 7.37 17.91 -0.80
N TRP A 16 8.18 17.38 -1.71
CA TRP A 16 8.08 17.68 -3.15
C TRP A 16 6.95 16.90 -3.85
N PHE A 17 6.66 15.67 -3.40
CA PHE A 17 5.64 14.80 -4.00
C PHE A 17 4.21 15.07 -3.50
N LEU A 18 4.04 15.39 -2.21
CA LEU A 18 2.74 15.71 -1.58
C LEU A 18 1.90 16.76 -2.34
N PRO A 19 2.43 17.94 -2.69
CA PRO A 19 1.65 18.97 -3.39
C PRO A 19 1.27 18.56 -4.83
N LYS A 20 2.02 17.63 -5.44
CA LYS A 20 1.77 17.11 -6.79
C LYS A 20 1.05 15.76 -6.81
N SER A 21 0.48 15.33 -5.68
CA SER A 21 -0.18 14.02 -5.55
C SER A 21 -1.27 13.76 -6.60
N ARG A 22 -2.02 14.79 -7.03
CA ARG A 22 -3.04 14.65 -8.11
C ARG A 22 -2.43 14.39 -9.49
N PHE A 23 -1.28 15.01 -9.78
CA PHE A 23 -0.58 14.82 -11.05
C PHE A 23 -0.06 13.39 -11.17
N TRP A 24 0.56 12.87 -10.12
CA TRP A 24 1.01 11.47 -10.06
C TRP A 24 -0.16 10.47 -10.13
N ALA A 25 -1.29 10.78 -9.48
CA ALA A 25 -2.50 9.97 -9.63
C ALA A 25 -2.97 9.87 -11.08
N LEU A 26 -3.05 11.02 -11.78
CA LEU A 26 -3.44 11.07 -13.19
C LEU A 26 -2.48 10.27 -14.07
N ILE A 27 -1.18 10.40 -13.83
CA ILE A 27 -0.16 9.62 -14.52
C ILE A 27 -0.39 8.12 -14.34
N SER A 28 -0.61 7.65 -13.11
CA SER A 28 -0.83 6.22 -12.84
C SER A 28 -2.09 5.68 -13.54
N VAL A 29 -3.16 6.47 -13.55
CA VAL A 29 -4.39 6.13 -14.27
C VAL A 29 -4.13 6.06 -15.78
N LEU A 30 -3.47 7.07 -16.33
CA LEU A 30 -3.14 7.14 -17.75
C LEU A 30 -2.25 5.98 -18.19
N SER A 31 -1.27 5.57 -17.38
CA SER A 31 -0.42 4.42 -17.69
C SER A 31 -1.18 3.09 -17.68
N ILE A 32 -2.16 2.90 -16.78
CA ILE A 32 -2.99 1.68 -16.80
C ILE A 32 -3.82 1.63 -18.09
N PHE A 33 -4.47 2.74 -18.45
CA PHE A 33 -5.23 2.80 -19.70
C PHE A 33 -4.33 2.59 -20.92
N SER A 34 -3.15 3.19 -20.92
CA SER A 34 -2.17 3.00 -21.98
C SER A 34 -1.72 1.55 -22.10
N LEU A 35 -1.49 0.83 -20.99
CA LEU A 35 -1.15 -0.61 -21.00
C LEU A 35 -2.28 -1.45 -21.61
N ILE A 36 -3.53 -1.16 -21.28
CA ILE A 36 -4.70 -1.87 -21.82
C ILE A 36 -4.82 -1.64 -23.33
N ILE A 37 -4.73 -0.39 -23.78
CA ILE A 37 -4.79 -0.05 -25.21
C ILE A 37 -3.63 -0.72 -25.95
N LEU A 38 -2.42 -0.67 -25.38
CA LEU A 38 -1.24 -1.28 -25.97
C LEU A 38 -1.40 -2.81 -26.12
N GLN A 39 -1.96 -3.49 -25.11
CA GLN A 39 -2.24 -4.91 -25.18
C GLN A 39 -3.24 -5.24 -26.30
N ILE A 40 -4.30 -4.46 -26.47
CA ILE A 40 -5.30 -4.67 -27.54
C ILE A 40 -4.65 -4.51 -28.91
N ILE A 41 -3.89 -3.43 -29.11
CA ILE A 41 -3.19 -3.16 -30.38
C ILE A 41 -2.23 -4.30 -30.71
N PHE A 42 -1.43 -4.76 -29.74
CA PHE A 42 -0.47 -5.84 -29.99
C PHE A 42 -1.13 -7.20 -30.17
N SER A 43 -2.23 -7.50 -29.50
CA SER A 43 -2.98 -8.73 -29.77
C SER A 43 -3.45 -8.76 -31.24
N ILE A 44 -4.04 -7.66 -31.74
CA ILE A 44 -4.45 -7.55 -33.15
C ILE A 44 -3.25 -7.61 -34.09
N ALA A 45 -2.18 -6.87 -33.78
CA ALA A 45 -0.99 -6.85 -34.63
C ALA A 45 -0.28 -8.21 -34.71
N THR A 46 -0.35 -9.02 -33.65
CA THR A 46 0.25 -10.36 -33.61
C THR A 46 -0.50 -11.35 -34.49
N GLU A 47 -1.83 -11.21 -34.62
CA GLU A 47 -2.62 -12.03 -35.56
C GLU A 47 -2.24 -11.74 -37.01
N ILE A 48 -1.89 -10.49 -37.33
CA ILE A 48 -1.51 -10.06 -38.68
C ILE A 48 -0.03 -10.37 -38.97
N ASN A 49 0.84 -10.14 -37.99
CA ASN A 49 2.28 -10.37 -38.11
C ASN A 49 2.87 -10.83 -36.76
N PRO A 50 3.35 -12.08 -36.65
CA PRO A 50 3.88 -12.61 -35.40
C PRO A 50 5.14 -11.88 -34.91
N ASN A 51 5.87 -11.19 -35.81
CA ASN A 51 7.05 -10.41 -35.45
C ASN A 51 6.71 -9.03 -34.86
N ALA A 52 5.46 -8.59 -34.90
CA ALA A 52 5.04 -7.29 -34.37
C ALA A 52 5.34 -7.13 -32.87
N ARG A 53 5.51 -8.24 -32.13
CA ARG A 53 5.85 -8.22 -30.70
C ARG A 53 7.33 -7.91 -30.40
N GLN A 54 8.22 -7.94 -31.38
CA GLN A 54 9.67 -7.82 -31.17
C GLN A 54 10.16 -6.41 -30.77
N GLY A 55 9.27 -5.44 -30.53
CA GLY A 55 9.61 -4.11 -30.03
C GLY A 55 8.78 -3.65 -28.83
N ILE A 56 7.94 -4.53 -28.26
CA ILE A 56 7.01 -4.19 -27.17
C ILE A 56 7.75 -3.72 -25.92
N ASP A 57 8.88 -4.34 -25.60
CA ASP A 57 9.66 -4.07 -24.38
C ASP A 57 10.03 -2.60 -24.24
N PHE A 58 10.40 -1.97 -25.36
CA PHE A 58 10.78 -0.56 -25.39
C PHE A 58 9.64 0.38 -24.98
N LEU A 59 8.38 -0.05 -25.14
CA LEU A 59 7.20 0.73 -24.74
C LEU A 59 6.66 0.30 -23.37
N VAL A 60 6.63 -1.01 -23.08
CA VAL A 60 6.03 -1.53 -21.84
C VAL A 60 6.90 -1.26 -20.62
N ILE A 61 8.22 -1.46 -20.72
CA ILE A 61 9.14 -1.26 -19.58
C ILE A 61 9.09 0.19 -19.05
N PRO A 62 9.25 1.24 -19.87
CA PRO A 62 9.19 2.61 -19.34
C PRO A 62 7.81 2.96 -18.80
N LEU A 63 6.74 2.45 -19.40
CA LEU A 63 5.37 2.71 -18.92
C LEU A 63 5.12 2.07 -17.54
N LEU A 64 5.60 0.85 -17.32
CA LEU A 64 5.55 0.18 -16.01
C LEU A 64 6.46 0.87 -14.99
N ALA A 65 7.68 1.24 -15.38
CA ALA A 65 8.60 1.96 -14.50
C ALA A 65 8.02 3.30 -14.04
N LEU A 66 7.37 4.02 -14.97
CA LEU A 66 6.69 5.29 -14.70
C LEU A 66 5.48 5.10 -13.76
N PHE A 67 4.71 4.01 -13.92
CA PHE A 67 3.65 3.65 -12.98
C PHE A 67 4.18 3.39 -11.57
N VAL A 68 5.21 2.54 -11.44
CA VAL A 68 5.83 2.19 -10.15
C VAL A 68 6.39 3.44 -9.48
N PHE A 69 7.11 4.29 -10.23
CA PHE A 69 7.68 5.53 -9.69
C PHE A 69 6.59 6.49 -9.19
N SER A 70 5.47 6.57 -9.89
CA SER A 70 4.33 7.40 -9.50
C SER A 70 3.70 6.98 -8.16
N ILE A 71 3.75 5.69 -7.84
CA ILE A 71 3.15 5.12 -6.63
C ILE A 71 4.16 4.97 -5.49
N PHE A 72 5.46 4.93 -5.80
CA PHE A 72 6.53 4.63 -4.84
C PHE A 72 6.45 5.45 -3.54
N TRP A 73 6.03 6.71 -3.66
CA TRP A 73 6.01 7.70 -2.58
C TRP A 73 4.76 7.62 -1.68
N ARG A 74 3.79 6.75 -1.99
CA ARG A 74 2.49 6.67 -1.29
C ARG A 74 2.46 5.67 -0.13
N GLY A 75 3.49 4.83 0.01
CA GLY A 75 3.62 3.88 1.12
C GLY A 75 4.17 2.52 0.69
N SER A 76 4.66 1.73 1.64
CA SER A 76 5.32 0.43 1.39
C SER A 76 4.38 -0.66 0.85
N ILE A 77 3.12 -0.68 1.26
CA ILE A 77 2.14 -1.67 0.77
C ILE A 77 1.82 -1.44 -0.71
N PRO A 78 1.42 -0.23 -1.15
CA PRO A 78 1.17 0.01 -2.58
C PRO A 78 2.44 -0.12 -3.43
N THR A 79 3.64 0.19 -2.91
CA THR A 79 4.88 -0.06 -3.67
C THR A 79 5.08 -1.54 -3.98
N PHE A 80 4.95 -2.42 -2.98
CA PHE A 80 5.09 -3.87 -3.17
C PHE A 80 4.06 -4.39 -4.18
N LEU A 81 2.81 -3.94 -4.05
CA LEU A 81 1.73 -4.35 -4.95
C LEU A 81 1.95 -3.82 -6.38
N SER A 82 2.51 -2.63 -6.54
CA SER A 82 2.86 -2.07 -7.85
C SER A 82 3.99 -2.82 -8.54
N LEU A 83 5.00 -3.28 -7.78
CA LEU A 83 6.09 -4.10 -8.30
C LEU A 83 5.59 -5.47 -8.73
N ALA A 84 4.83 -6.16 -7.86
CA ALA A 84 4.23 -7.45 -8.18
C ALA A 84 3.30 -7.35 -9.40
N GLY A 85 2.41 -6.35 -9.42
CA GLY A 85 1.51 -6.11 -10.55
C GLY A 85 2.26 -5.81 -11.85
N SER A 86 3.34 -5.03 -11.80
CA SER A 86 4.14 -4.70 -12.99
C SER A 86 4.85 -5.93 -13.55
N LEU A 87 5.41 -6.77 -12.68
CA LEU A 87 6.14 -7.98 -13.05
C LEU A 87 5.19 -9.02 -13.68
N VAL A 88 4.00 -9.19 -13.11
CA VAL A 88 2.94 -10.06 -13.63
C VAL A 88 2.39 -9.54 -14.97
N THR A 89 2.16 -8.22 -15.08
CA THR A 89 1.70 -7.59 -16.33
C THR A 89 2.73 -7.77 -17.45
N TYR A 90 4.01 -7.52 -17.17
CA TYR A 90 5.11 -7.76 -18.12
C TYR A 90 5.20 -9.24 -18.53
N THR A 91 4.99 -10.15 -17.58
CA THR A 91 5.03 -11.59 -17.85
C THR A 91 3.93 -12.00 -18.83
N GLY A 92 2.71 -11.46 -18.66
CA GLY A 92 1.58 -11.71 -19.55
C GLY A 92 1.70 -11.05 -20.92
N MET A 93 2.13 -9.77 -20.97
CA MET A 93 2.25 -9.02 -22.24
C MET A 93 3.43 -9.48 -23.10
N TYR A 94 4.50 -10.00 -22.49
CA TYR A 94 5.73 -10.27 -23.22
C TYR A 94 6.32 -11.64 -22.90
N TYR A 95 6.71 -11.93 -21.65
CA TYR A 95 7.56 -13.09 -21.34
C TYR A 95 6.98 -14.42 -21.85
N ILE A 96 5.70 -14.67 -21.58
CA ILE A 96 5.04 -15.90 -22.01
C ILE A 96 4.92 -15.95 -23.53
N GLN A 97 4.60 -14.83 -24.16
CA GLN A 97 4.38 -14.77 -25.60
C GLN A 97 5.69 -14.84 -26.38
N ALA A 98 6.73 -14.14 -25.96
CA ALA A 98 8.05 -14.16 -26.58
C ALA A 98 8.74 -15.52 -26.44
N LYS A 99 8.64 -16.16 -25.26
CA LYS A 99 9.32 -17.44 -24.99
C LYS A 99 8.61 -18.64 -25.58
N TYR A 100 7.29 -18.62 -25.66
CA TYR A 100 6.49 -19.78 -26.08
C TYR A 100 5.85 -19.63 -27.48
N SER A 101 5.91 -18.46 -28.13
CA SER A 101 5.46 -18.30 -29.53
C SER A 101 6.19 -19.21 -30.52
N GLY A 102 7.47 -19.51 -30.29
CA GLY A 102 8.23 -20.46 -31.11
C GLY A 102 7.69 -21.89 -31.04
N LEU A 103 7.01 -22.26 -29.94
CA LEU A 103 6.41 -23.59 -29.77
C LEU A 103 5.07 -23.73 -30.51
N GLN A 104 4.32 -22.64 -30.71
CA GLN A 104 3.08 -22.63 -31.51
C GLN A 104 3.34 -22.79 -33.01
N ASN A 105 4.52 -22.40 -33.50
CA ASN A 105 4.87 -22.41 -34.92
C ASN A 105 5.61 -23.67 -35.38
N LEU A 106 5.83 -24.65 -34.48
CA LEU A 106 6.45 -25.91 -34.85
C LEU A 106 5.45 -26.78 -35.62
N PRO A 107 5.85 -27.38 -36.76
CA PRO A 107 5.00 -28.36 -37.42
C PRO A 107 4.69 -29.51 -36.45
N PRO A 108 3.48 -30.12 -36.51
CA PRO A 108 3.04 -31.16 -35.57
C PRO A 108 3.85 -32.46 -35.66
N THR A 109 4.86 -32.50 -36.53
CA THR A 109 5.72 -33.65 -36.79
C THR A 109 7.18 -33.27 -36.55
N ILE A 110 7.84 -34.00 -35.65
CA ILE A 110 9.29 -33.93 -35.48
C ILE A 110 9.90 -35.15 -36.15
N ALA A 111 10.79 -34.91 -37.11
CA ALA A 111 11.66 -35.97 -37.64
C ALA A 111 12.84 -36.15 -36.68
N ASN A 112 12.91 -37.29 -36.01
CA ASN A 112 14.10 -37.71 -35.27
C ASN A 112 14.80 -38.85 -36.04
N ARG A 113 16.04 -39.17 -35.69
CA ARG A 113 16.80 -40.30 -36.24
C ARG A 113 16.08 -41.66 -36.13
N LEU A 114 15.05 -41.75 -35.30
CA LEU A 114 14.24 -42.96 -35.07
C LEU A 114 12.90 -42.98 -35.84
N GLY A 115 12.57 -41.94 -36.61
CA GLY A 115 11.33 -41.86 -37.41
C GLY A 115 10.56 -40.55 -37.21
N TYR A 116 9.32 -40.53 -37.74
CA TYR A 116 8.38 -39.43 -37.59
C TYR A 116 7.56 -39.63 -36.31
N GLY A 117 7.70 -38.72 -35.35
CA GLY A 117 6.84 -38.64 -34.18
C GLY A 117 5.82 -37.51 -34.33
N ILE A 118 4.56 -37.77 -33.99
CA ILE A 118 3.56 -36.73 -33.83
C ILE A 118 3.81 -36.10 -32.45
N ILE A 119 4.02 -34.78 -32.41
CA ILE A 119 4.00 -34.06 -31.14
C ILE A 119 2.56 -34.18 -30.65
N ALA A 120 2.33 -34.84 -29.51
CA ALA A 120 1.03 -34.81 -28.88
C ALA A 120 0.62 -33.34 -28.77
N GLU A 121 -0.49 -32.95 -29.40
CA GLU A 121 -1.04 -31.60 -29.30
C GLU A 121 -1.14 -31.27 -27.82
N SER A 122 -0.17 -30.54 -27.29
CA SER A 122 -0.32 -30.00 -25.96
C SER A 122 -1.44 -29.00 -26.11
N HIS A 123 -2.60 -29.27 -25.51
CA HIS A 123 -3.71 -28.32 -25.30
C HIS A 123 -3.28 -27.13 -24.42
N PHE A 124 -2.04 -26.65 -24.57
CA PHE A 124 -1.49 -25.49 -23.93
C PHE A 124 -1.84 -24.28 -24.80
N HIS A 125 -3.02 -23.71 -24.54
CA HIS A 125 -3.41 -22.42 -25.11
C HIS A 125 -2.56 -21.31 -24.46
N ILE A 126 -1.33 -21.15 -24.94
CA ILE A 126 -0.34 -20.17 -24.46
C ILE A 126 -0.95 -18.76 -24.38
N ASP A 127 -1.84 -18.43 -25.33
CA ASP A 127 -2.56 -17.16 -25.36
C ASP A 127 -3.52 -16.97 -24.18
N SER A 128 -4.25 -18.02 -23.79
CA SER A 128 -5.16 -17.98 -22.64
C SER A 128 -4.39 -17.77 -21.34
N TYR A 129 -3.24 -18.45 -21.18
CA TYR A 129 -2.37 -18.23 -20.03
C TYR A 129 -1.79 -16.81 -20.02
N ALA A 130 -1.26 -16.33 -21.15
CA ALA A 130 -0.73 -14.98 -21.26
C ALA A 130 -1.78 -13.91 -20.91
N GLN A 131 -3.03 -14.09 -21.35
CA GLN A 131 -4.15 -13.22 -21.02
C GLN A 131 -4.50 -13.26 -19.53
N LEU A 132 -4.48 -14.43 -18.88
CA LEU A 132 -4.70 -14.55 -17.43
C LEU A 132 -3.62 -13.82 -16.61
N TYR A 133 -2.35 -13.97 -16.99
CA TYR A 133 -1.26 -13.23 -16.36
C TYR A 133 -1.40 -11.72 -16.59
N PHE A 134 -1.75 -11.28 -17.80
CA PHE A 134 -2.01 -9.87 -18.05
C PHE A 134 -3.16 -9.31 -17.19
N LEU A 135 -4.29 -10.01 -17.15
CA LEU A 135 -5.48 -9.57 -16.42
C LEU A 135 -5.24 -9.52 -14.90
N SER A 136 -4.55 -10.53 -14.35
CA SER A 136 -4.16 -10.53 -12.94
C SER A 136 -3.16 -9.40 -12.62
N GLY A 137 -2.25 -9.09 -13.54
CA GLY A 137 -1.36 -7.93 -13.44
C GLY A 137 -2.13 -6.62 -13.34
N ILE A 138 -3.06 -6.38 -14.27
CA ILE A 138 -3.94 -5.20 -14.26
C ILE A 138 -4.78 -5.14 -12.98
N PHE A 139 -5.27 -6.28 -12.49
CA PHE A 139 -6.00 -6.35 -11.23
C PHE A 139 -5.14 -5.90 -10.04
N PHE A 140 -3.89 -6.33 -9.94
CA PHE A 140 -2.98 -5.86 -8.89
C PHE A 140 -2.64 -4.38 -9.03
N LEU A 141 -2.42 -3.88 -10.25
CA LEU A 141 -2.15 -2.46 -10.50
C LEU A 141 -3.35 -1.58 -10.13
N THR A 142 -4.57 -2.02 -10.44
CA THR A 142 -5.80 -1.29 -10.08
C THR A 142 -6.07 -1.34 -8.58
N LEU A 143 -5.93 -2.49 -7.93
CA LEU A 143 -6.02 -2.58 -6.46
C LEU A 143 -4.99 -1.67 -5.78
N CYS A 144 -3.76 -1.67 -6.28
CA CYS A 144 -2.69 -0.79 -5.81
C CYS A 144 -3.12 0.68 -5.90
N LEU A 145 -3.68 1.09 -7.04
CA LEU A 145 -4.18 2.44 -7.26
C LEU A 145 -5.31 2.81 -6.27
N VAL A 146 -6.24 1.90 -6.01
CA VAL A 146 -7.34 2.13 -5.05
C VAL A 146 -6.80 2.31 -3.63
N ILE A 147 -5.87 1.44 -3.20
CA ILE A 147 -5.23 1.53 -1.88
C ILE A 147 -4.45 2.85 -1.75
N ALA A 148 -3.74 3.24 -2.80
CA ALA A 148 -2.87 4.41 -2.82
C ALA A 148 -3.62 5.75 -2.94
N LEU A 149 -4.84 5.77 -3.50
CA LEU A 149 -5.66 6.98 -3.62
C LEU A 149 -6.67 7.15 -2.50
N LYS A 150 -7.25 6.03 -2.04
CA LYS A 150 -8.32 6.08 -1.04
C LYS A 150 -8.18 4.91 -0.06
N PRO A 151 -7.16 4.97 0.83
CA PRO A 151 -6.95 3.94 1.85
C PRO A 151 -8.16 3.80 2.79
N SER A 152 -9.03 4.81 2.86
CA SER A 152 -10.29 4.78 3.60
C SER A 152 -11.29 3.71 3.15
N PHE A 153 -11.19 3.18 1.92
CA PHE A 153 -12.06 2.08 1.47
C PHE A 153 -11.75 0.76 2.18
N PHE A 154 -10.47 0.53 2.50
CA PHE A 154 -10.01 -0.66 3.22
C PHE A 154 -9.87 -0.41 4.72
N ARG A 155 -10.09 0.84 5.16
CA ARG A 155 -10.14 1.17 6.57
C ARG A 155 -11.37 0.49 7.15
N ALA A 156 -11.15 -0.56 7.95
CA ALA A 156 -12.19 -1.13 8.78
C ALA A 156 -12.89 0.03 9.50
N LYS A 157 -14.22 0.16 9.32
CA LYS A 157 -15.01 1.10 10.11
C LYS A 157 -14.80 0.70 11.56
N GLY A 158 -13.93 1.44 12.25
CA GLY A 158 -13.64 1.21 13.66
C GLY A 158 -14.95 1.13 14.43
N VAL A 159 -15.04 0.11 15.27
CA VAL A 159 -16.22 -0.18 16.08
C VAL A 159 -16.59 1.10 16.85
N LYS A 160 -17.83 1.58 16.71
CA LYS A 160 -18.35 2.74 17.47
C LYS A 160 -18.38 2.49 18.98
N TYR A 161 -18.08 1.28 19.43
CA TYR A 161 -17.91 0.91 20.82
C TYR A 161 -16.46 1.10 21.24
N SER A 162 -16.15 2.31 21.69
CA SER A 162 -15.01 2.52 22.57
C SER A 162 -15.44 2.13 23.99
N PRO A 163 -14.78 1.18 24.67
CA PRO A 163 -15.19 0.75 26.01
C PRO A 163 -15.05 1.86 27.06
N TYR A 164 -14.24 2.89 26.77
CA TYR A 164 -14.04 4.04 27.65
C TYR A 164 -14.51 5.34 26.99
N PRO A 165 -15.03 6.29 27.78
CA PRO A 165 -15.39 7.63 27.30
C PRO A 165 -14.15 8.40 26.82
N VAL A 166 -14.32 9.22 25.79
CA VAL A 166 -13.27 10.10 25.27
C VAL A 166 -13.24 11.37 26.12
N TRP A 167 -12.05 11.76 26.56
CA TRP A 167 -11.80 13.03 27.23
C TRP A 167 -11.86 14.16 26.21
N ASP A 168 -12.70 15.14 26.48
CA ASP A 168 -12.83 16.36 25.68
C ASP A 168 -12.54 17.57 26.58
N SER A 169 -12.03 18.62 25.97
CA SER A 169 -11.78 19.94 26.56
C SER A 169 -12.98 20.52 27.34
N ASP A 170 -14.21 20.17 26.95
CA ASP A 170 -15.41 20.59 27.66
C ASP A 170 -15.60 19.84 28.99
N ASN A 171 -15.15 18.58 29.10
CA ASN A 171 -15.11 17.85 30.37
C ASN A 171 -14.08 18.48 31.34
N ALA A 172 -12.97 18.99 30.81
CA ALA A 172 -11.97 19.70 31.60
C ALA A 172 -12.54 21.00 32.23
N LYS A 173 -13.39 21.74 31.50
CA LYS A 173 -14.07 22.94 32.03
C LYS A 173 -15.04 22.63 33.17
N ILE A 174 -15.80 21.53 33.05
CA ILE A 174 -16.78 21.10 34.06
C ILE A 174 -16.06 20.73 35.36
N ILE A 175 -14.90 20.08 35.28
CA ILE A 175 -14.15 19.63 36.46
C ILE A 175 -13.36 20.79 37.10
N SER A 176 -12.87 21.73 36.29
CA SER A 176 -12.20 22.94 36.77
C SER A 176 -13.09 23.82 37.66
N GLY A 177 -14.42 23.70 37.55
CA GLY A 177 -15.37 24.41 38.40
C GLY A 177 -15.59 23.80 39.79
N LYS A 178 -15.22 22.53 40.01
CA LYS A 178 -15.51 21.81 41.28
C LYS A 178 -14.27 21.51 42.13
N ASN A 179 -13.10 21.35 41.52
CA ASN A 179 -11.81 21.17 42.22
C ASN A 179 -10.71 21.76 41.33
N PHE A 180 -10.05 22.82 41.79
CA PHE A 180 -8.95 23.48 41.08
C PHE A 180 -7.71 22.56 41.08
N SER A 181 -7.58 21.70 40.07
CA SER A 181 -6.30 21.07 39.74
C SER A 181 -5.75 21.72 38.49
N PRO A 182 -4.49 22.17 38.49
CA PRO A 182 -3.89 22.77 37.29
C PRO A 182 -3.83 21.72 36.18
N LEU A 183 -4.06 22.17 34.94
CA LEU A 183 -3.97 21.33 33.76
C LEU A 183 -2.50 21.22 33.32
N ILE A 184 -2.05 20.01 33.09
CA ILE A 184 -0.72 19.70 32.55
C ILE A 184 -0.88 19.06 31.17
N PRO A 185 0.05 19.29 30.23
CA PRO A 185 0.00 18.62 28.93
C PRO A 185 0.28 17.13 29.10
N VAL A 186 -0.40 16.27 28.34
CA VAL A 186 -0.18 14.80 28.41
C VAL A 186 1.28 14.43 28.12
N SER A 187 1.98 15.22 27.30
CA SER A 187 3.42 15.07 27.04
C SER A 187 4.28 15.08 28.31
N SER A 188 3.87 15.78 29.37
CA SER A 188 4.59 15.82 30.65
C SER A 188 4.49 14.53 31.47
N LEU A 189 3.49 13.69 31.17
CA LEU A 189 3.27 12.39 31.82
C LEU A 189 3.99 11.24 31.09
N LEU A 190 4.42 11.50 29.86
CA LEU A 190 5.11 10.55 28.99
C LEU A 190 6.63 10.66 29.21
N SER A 191 7.32 9.52 29.24
CA SER A 191 8.77 9.48 29.15
C SER A 191 9.27 9.93 27.78
N PHE A 192 10.55 10.29 27.66
CA PHE A 192 11.14 10.79 26.41
C PHE A 192 10.96 9.81 25.22
N ALA A 193 11.10 8.50 25.47
CA ALA A 193 10.87 7.48 24.45
C ALA A 193 9.37 7.36 24.07
N GLU A 194 8.50 7.44 25.06
CA GLU A 194 7.05 7.40 24.90
C GLU A 194 6.51 8.61 24.14
N GLN A 195 7.11 9.80 24.27
CA GLN A 195 6.71 10.99 23.52
C GLN A 195 6.87 10.80 22.00
N HIS A 196 7.93 10.13 21.56
CA HIS A 196 8.11 9.80 20.15
C HIS A 196 7.04 8.81 19.66
N ILE A 197 6.75 7.79 20.47
CA ILE A 197 5.76 6.76 20.14
C ILE A 197 4.33 7.33 20.19
N ALA A 198 4.03 8.23 21.12
CA ALA A 198 2.70 8.82 21.29
C ALA A 198 2.18 9.51 20.03
N THR A 199 3.07 9.99 19.14
CA THR A 199 2.68 10.58 17.85
C THR A 199 1.94 9.61 16.93
N THR A 200 2.18 8.30 17.08
CA THR A 200 1.50 7.24 16.32
C THR A 200 0.13 6.89 16.91
N TYR A 201 -0.16 7.33 18.14
CA TYR A 201 -1.42 7.07 18.85
C TYR A 201 -2.47 8.15 18.61
N ARG A 202 -3.71 7.73 18.33
CA ARG A 202 -4.88 8.63 18.24
C ARG A 202 -5.40 8.95 19.63
N TYR A 203 -5.46 7.93 20.48
CA TYR A 203 -5.87 8.04 21.86
C TYR A 203 -4.97 7.19 22.74
N ILE A 204 -4.63 7.69 23.92
CA ILE A 204 -3.93 6.97 24.98
C ILE A 204 -4.91 6.80 26.15
N ILE A 205 -4.79 5.70 26.88
CA ILE A 205 -5.62 5.43 28.06
C ILE A 205 -5.00 6.12 29.28
N LEU A 206 -5.76 7.02 29.90
CA LEU A 206 -5.38 7.66 31.16
C LEU A 206 -6.44 7.44 32.24
N MET A 207 -5.97 7.36 33.48
CA MET A 207 -6.79 7.40 34.68
C MET A 207 -6.85 8.84 35.19
N ILE A 208 -8.04 9.42 35.18
CA ILE A 208 -8.33 10.79 35.62
C ILE A 208 -9.34 10.70 36.76
N TYR A 209 -8.96 11.14 37.98
CA TYR A 209 -9.78 11.07 39.19
C TYR A 209 -10.44 9.69 39.46
N GLY A 210 -9.73 8.60 39.16
CA GLY A 210 -10.21 7.24 39.35
C GLY A 210 -11.11 6.69 38.22
N GLY A 211 -11.44 7.50 37.22
CA GLY A 211 -12.09 7.05 35.98
C GLY A 211 -11.09 6.81 34.86
N ILE A 212 -11.38 5.85 33.97
CA ILE A 212 -10.54 5.52 32.81
C ILE A 212 -11.10 6.23 31.57
N TYR A 213 -10.26 7.01 30.88
CA TYR A 213 -10.63 7.81 29.72
C TYR A 213 -9.64 7.62 28.57
N PHE A 214 -10.13 7.77 27.35
CA PHE A 214 -9.30 7.92 26.15
C PHE A 214 -8.97 9.40 25.93
N VAL A 215 -7.70 9.73 25.85
CA VAL A 215 -7.22 11.12 25.73
C VAL A 215 -6.32 11.26 24.52
N SER A 216 -6.41 12.35 23.78
CA SER A 216 -5.44 12.65 22.72
C SER A 216 -4.06 12.95 23.34
N PRO A 217 -2.94 12.49 22.75
CA PRO A 217 -1.60 12.82 23.23
C PRO A 217 -1.30 14.34 23.30
N ASP A 218 -2.03 15.13 22.51
CA ASP A 218 -1.86 16.59 22.38
C ASP A 218 -2.76 17.37 23.35
N ASP A 219 -3.63 16.70 24.12
CA ASP A 219 -4.57 17.34 25.03
C ASP A 219 -3.96 17.65 26.40
N TRP A 220 -4.74 18.40 27.19
CA TRP A 220 -4.42 18.79 28.55
C TRP A 220 -5.26 18.00 29.55
N VAL A 221 -4.61 17.51 30.60
CA VAL A 221 -5.22 16.69 31.65
C VAL A 221 -4.93 17.26 33.04
N PRO A 222 -5.79 16.99 34.05
CA PRO A 222 -5.56 17.46 35.40
C PRO A 222 -4.27 16.89 36.01
N GLN A 223 -3.55 17.72 36.80
CA GLN A 223 -2.40 17.28 37.57
C GLN A 223 -2.82 16.19 38.58
N GLY A 224 -2.18 15.02 38.50
CA GLY A 224 -2.58 13.80 39.22
C GLY A 224 -3.17 12.69 38.35
N SER A 225 -3.33 12.94 37.04
CA SER A 225 -3.68 11.90 36.07
C SER A 225 -2.52 10.92 35.86
N ASN A 226 -2.82 9.63 35.77
CA ASN A 226 -1.83 8.58 35.56
C ASN A 226 -2.09 7.84 34.24
N ILE A 227 -1.03 7.63 33.46
CA ILE A 227 -1.11 6.82 32.24
C ILE A 227 -1.23 5.36 32.62
N ILE A 228 -2.19 4.66 32.01
CA ILE A 228 -2.31 3.21 32.17
C ILE A 228 -1.34 2.54 31.21
N ARG A 229 -0.39 1.81 31.79
CA ARG A 229 0.61 1.02 31.06
C ARG A 229 0.27 -0.46 31.15
N ASP A 230 0.71 -1.20 30.15
CA ASP A 230 0.67 -2.65 30.20
C ASP A 230 1.49 -3.19 31.37
N LYS A 231 0.92 -4.12 32.13
CA LYS A 231 1.56 -4.70 33.32
C LYS A 231 2.70 -5.64 32.93
N GLU A 232 2.65 -6.23 31.74
CA GLU A 232 3.65 -7.19 31.28
C GLU A 232 4.85 -6.50 30.65
N ASN A 233 4.60 -5.52 29.77
CA ASN A 233 5.64 -4.90 28.96
C ASN A 233 5.92 -3.42 29.28
N GLY A 234 5.15 -2.81 30.20
CA GLY A 234 5.26 -1.38 30.50
C GLY A 234 4.91 -0.45 29.33
N SER A 235 4.33 -0.99 28.25
CA SER A 235 4.01 -0.25 27.03
C SER A 235 2.79 0.65 27.20
N LEU A 236 2.72 1.70 26.40
CA LEU A 236 1.56 2.58 26.31
C LEU A 236 0.35 1.83 25.77
N MET A 237 -0.77 1.90 26.50
CA MET A 237 -2.04 1.42 26.00
C MET A 237 -2.80 2.54 25.29
N GLY A 238 -3.28 2.27 24.08
CA GLY A 238 -4.00 3.27 23.31
C GLY A 238 -4.49 2.73 21.97
N ILE A 239 -5.27 3.57 21.29
CA ILE A 239 -5.73 3.31 19.92
C ILE A 239 -4.78 4.02 18.97
N PRO A 240 -4.05 3.32 18.08
CA PRO A 240 -3.15 3.95 17.13
C PRO A 240 -3.90 4.75 16.05
N LYS A 241 -3.30 5.83 15.52
CA LYS A 241 -3.84 6.66 14.42
C LYS A 241 -4.07 5.84 13.15
N VAL A 242 -3.14 4.92 12.90
CA VAL A 242 -3.23 3.87 11.90
C VAL A 242 -3.49 2.58 12.68
N PRO A 243 -4.64 1.89 12.51
CA PRO A 243 -4.78 0.56 13.07
C PRO A 243 -3.70 -0.30 12.43
N ASP A 244 -2.67 -0.65 13.19
CA ASP A 244 -1.79 -1.75 12.80
C ASP A 244 -2.72 -2.94 12.60
N GLY A 245 -2.81 -3.42 11.36
CA GLY A 245 -3.70 -4.51 10.95
C GLY A 245 -3.37 -5.86 11.59
N PHE A 246 -2.69 -5.86 12.74
CA PHE A 246 -2.17 -7.01 13.45
C PHE A 246 -2.54 -7.08 14.93
N ASN A 247 -3.14 -6.04 15.54
CA ASN A 247 -3.58 -6.12 16.94
C ASN A 247 -5.10 -6.05 17.03
N ILE A 248 -5.72 -7.16 16.65
CA ILE A 248 -6.98 -7.60 17.27
C ILE A 248 -6.48 -8.40 18.47
N TRP A 249 -6.79 -7.94 19.69
CA TRP A 249 -6.91 -8.60 21.01
C TRP A 249 -6.56 -7.56 22.08
#